data_AF-A0A7X5TVI1-F1
#
_entry.id   AF-A0A7X5TVI1-F1
#
_cell.length_a   1.000
_cell.length_b   1.000
_cell.length_c   1.000
_cell.angle_alpha   90.00
_cell.angle_beta   90.00
_cell.angle_gamma   90.00
#
_symmetry.space_group_name_H-M   'P 1'
#
loop_
_entity.id
_entity.type
_entity.pdbx_description
1 polymer ?
#
loop_
_entity_poly.entity_id
_entity_poly.type
_entity_poly.pdbx_seq_one_letter_code
_entity_poly.pdbx_strand_id
1 'polypeptide(L)'
;MLSAALVSLGVVFVAELGDKSQLITMTYALRHRWWVVLSGVGIAAFLVHGLSVTIGHFLGLTLPQRPIAFAAAIAFLLFAAWTWRDSRAKDDDTQEVRVAEPRFIVFAVVSSFVLAELGDKTMLATVALASDHNWAGVWIGATIGMVAADGVAIAAGALLHRRLPERFLHGMAAVIFALFGFWLLFDNALGLRWLAVAVTGTVAVTAIGTAAVRYRRTRVVSAAESGSAPLDSSPERH
;
A
#
# COMPACT_ATOMS: atom_id res chain seq x y z
N MET A 1 -17.72 7.00 12.10
CA MET A 1 -17.81 6.51 10.70
C MET A 1 -16.77 7.18 9.81
N LEU A 2 -16.77 8.52 9.69
CA LEU A 2 -15.80 9.25 8.86
C LEU A 2 -14.34 8.98 9.23
N SER A 3 -13.99 8.97 10.51
CA SER A 3 -12.63 8.65 10.98
C SER A 3 -12.16 7.27 10.52
N ALA A 4 -13.00 6.25 10.71
CA ALA A 4 -12.72 4.88 10.26
C ALA A 4 -12.51 4.81 8.74
N ALA A 5 -13.31 5.55 7.97
CA ALA A 5 -13.15 5.61 6.52
C ALA A 5 -11.84 6.29 6.09
N LEU A 6 -11.46 7.41 6.71
CA LEU A 6 -10.21 8.09 6.39
C LEU A 6 -8.98 7.25 6.79
N VAL A 7 -9.05 6.58 7.93
CA VAL A 7 -7.99 5.68 8.41
C VAL A 7 -7.85 4.48 7.48
N SER A 8 -8.93 3.77 7.16
CA SER A 8 -8.85 2.60 6.28
C SER A 8 -8.48 2.98 4.85
N LEU A 9 -8.95 4.13 4.35
CA LEU A 9 -8.53 4.67 3.06
C LEU A 9 -7.02 4.88 3.03
N GLY A 10 -6.46 5.59 4.01
CA GLY A 10 -5.02 5.84 4.05
C GLY A 10 -4.20 4.57 4.19
N VAL A 11 -4.63 3.65 5.06
CA VAL A 11 -3.94 2.37 5.29
C VAL A 11 -3.95 1.51 4.03
N VAL A 12 -5.13 1.28 3.43
CA VAL A 12 -5.25 0.43 2.24
C VAL A 12 -4.57 1.08 1.05
N PHE A 13 -4.76 2.39 0.84
CA PHE A 13 -4.10 3.12 -0.24
C PHE A 13 -2.59 2.91 -0.20
N VAL A 14 -1.95 3.11 0.96
CA VAL A 14 -0.50 2.99 1.06
C VAL A 14 -0.04 1.53 1.04
N ALA A 15 -0.79 0.63 1.66
CA ALA A 15 -0.48 -0.80 1.64
C ALA A 15 -0.46 -1.33 0.19
N GLU A 16 -1.40 -0.88 -0.64
CA GLU A 16 -1.52 -1.31 -2.03
C GLU A 16 -0.35 -0.84 -2.91
N LEU A 17 0.31 0.28 -2.55
CA LEU A 17 1.35 0.87 -3.38
C LEU A 17 2.55 -0.06 -3.61
N GLY A 18 2.74 -0.44 -4.87
CA GLY A 18 3.83 -1.28 -5.37
C GLY A 18 3.54 -2.78 -5.29
N ASP A 19 2.30 -3.19 -5.03
CA ASP A 19 1.98 -4.62 -4.91
C ASP A 19 1.75 -5.34 -6.26
N LYS A 20 1.66 -6.66 -6.17
CA LYS A 20 1.41 -7.60 -7.28
C LYS A 20 0.05 -7.34 -7.94
N SER A 21 -1.00 -7.11 -7.15
CA SER A 21 -2.33 -6.71 -7.62
C SER A 21 -2.26 -5.44 -8.46
N GLN A 22 -1.52 -4.44 -8.00
CA GLN A 22 -1.26 -3.23 -8.77
C GLN A 22 -0.51 -3.48 -10.10
N LEU A 23 0.47 -4.39 -10.15
CA LEU A 23 1.13 -4.79 -11.40
C LEU A 23 0.17 -5.52 -12.36
N ILE A 24 -0.71 -6.37 -11.83
CA ILE A 24 -1.77 -7.01 -12.61
C ILE A 24 -2.70 -5.95 -13.20
N THR A 25 -3.16 -5.00 -12.39
CA THR A 25 -4.00 -3.87 -12.82
C THR A 25 -3.34 -3.07 -13.93
N MET A 26 -2.07 -2.69 -13.78
CA MET A 26 -1.32 -1.97 -14.81
C MET A 26 -1.22 -2.79 -16.11
N THR A 27 -0.96 -4.10 -16.01
CA THR A 27 -0.86 -4.99 -17.18
C THR A 27 -2.18 -5.06 -17.95
N TYR A 28 -3.32 -5.17 -17.25
CA TYR A 28 -4.64 -5.10 -17.88
C TYR A 28 -4.92 -3.74 -18.51
N ALA A 29 -4.51 -2.64 -17.87
CA ALA A 29 -4.72 -1.28 -18.36
C ALA A 29 -3.87 -0.93 -19.59
N LEU A 30 -2.77 -1.65 -19.85
CA LEU A 30 -2.01 -1.53 -21.09
C LEU A 30 -2.73 -2.14 -22.31
N ARG A 31 -3.56 -3.16 -22.08
CA ARG A 31 -4.27 -3.88 -23.15
C ARG A 31 -5.73 -3.41 -23.33
N HIS A 32 -6.27 -2.73 -22.33
CA HIS A 32 -7.68 -2.40 -22.25
C HIS A 32 -7.95 -1.02 -21.66
N ARG A 33 -9.16 -0.51 -21.88
CA ARG A 33 -9.58 0.82 -21.41
C ARG A 33 -9.50 0.93 -19.89
N TRP A 34 -8.78 1.93 -19.38
CA TRP A 34 -8.49 2.08 -17.95
C TRP A 34 -9.73 2.07 -17.05
N TRP A 35 -10.85 2.67 -17.49
CA TRP A 35 -12.09 2.69 -16.70
C TRP A 35 -12.78 1.32 -16.60
N VAL A 36 -12.57 0.43 -17.57
CA VAL A 36 -13.08 -0.95 -17.53
C VAL A 36 -12.26 -1.81 -16.57
N VAL A 37 -10.94 -1.57 -16.53
CA VAL A 37 -10.06 -2.23 -15.57
C VAL A 37 -10.36 -1.73 -14.16
N LEU A 38 -10.47 -0.41 -13.98
CA LEU A 38 -10.74 0.20 -12.69
C LEU A 38 -12.12 -0.17 -12.13
N SER A 39 -13.13 -0.38 -12.98
CA SER A 39 -14.43 -0.89 -12.53
C SER A 39 -14.34 -2.36 -12.08
N GLY A 40 -13.54 -3.19 -12.76
CA GLY A 40 -13.22 -4.55 -12.34
C GLY A 40 -12.51 -4.58 -10.98
N VAL A 41 -11.48 -3.75 -10.81
CA VAL A 41 -10.78 -3.55 -9.54
C VAL A 41 -11.75 -3.10 -8.44
N GLY A 42 -12.61 -2.12 -8.72
CA GLY A 42 -13.58 -1.63 -7.75
C GLY A 42 -14.56 -2.70 -7.28
N ILE A 43 -15.03 -3.57 -8.19
CA ILE A 43 -15.88 -4.71 -7.84
C ILE A 43 -15.08 -5.71 -6.97
N ALA A 44 -13.85 -6.03 -7.35
CA ALA A 44 -13.00 -6.95 -6.60
C ALA A 44 -12.69 -6.42 -5.19
N ALA A 45 -12.26 -5.17 -5.09
CA ALA A 45 -11.98 -4.48 -3.82
C ALA A 45 -13.22 -4.47 -2.92
N PHE A 46 -14.39 -4.15 -3.48
CA PHE A 46 -15.64 -4.18 -2.72
C PHE A 46 -15.94 -5.56 -2.13
N LEU A 47 -15.71 -6.63 -2.90
CA LEU A 47 -15.91 -8.01 -2.46
C LEU A 47 -14.89 -8.44 -1.40
N VAL A 48 -13.60 -8.24 -1.64
CA VAL A 48 -12.52 -8.65 -0.72
C VAL A 48 -12.60 -7.87 0.59
N HIS A 49 -12.78 -6.55 0.52
CA HIS A 49 -12.95 -5.74 1.73
C HIS A 49 -14.28 -6.03 2.41
N GLY A 50 -15.35 -6.32 1.67
CA GLY A 50 -16.63 -6.75 2.25
C GLY A 50 -16.47 -8.03 3.08
N LEU A 51 -15.76 -9.02 2.55
CA LEU A 51 -15.42 -10.24 3.28
C LEU A 51 -14.55 -9.94 4.51
N SER A 52 -13.51 -9.14 4.33
CA SER A 52 -12.58 -8.74 5.41
C SER A 52 -13.30 -8.02 6.55
N VAL A 53 -14.16 -7.06 6.21
CA VAL A 53 -14.96 -6.28 7.17
C VAL A 53 -15.96 -7.17 7.87
N THR A 54 -16.59 -8.11 7.15
CA THR A 54 -17.52 -9.08 7.76
C THR A 54 -16.79 -9.89 8.82
N ILE A 55 -15.63 -10.48 8.47
CA ILE A 55 -14.80 -11.24 9.41
C ILE A 55 -14.40 -10.37 10.62
N GLY A 56 -13.84 -9.18 10.37
CA GLY A 56 -13.39 -8.28 11.43
C GLY A 56 -14.52 -7.83 12.35
N HIS A 57 -15.68 -7.48 11.80
CA HIS A 57 -16.85 -7.07 12.56
C HIS A 57 -17.33 -8.20 13.48
N PHE A 58 -17.49 -9.43 12.97
CA PHE A 58 -17.92 -10.56 13.79
C PHE A 58 -16.87 -10.97 14.82
N LEU A 59 -15.57 -10.88 14.51
CA LEU A 59 -14.51 -11.09 15.50
C LEU A 59 -14.61 -10.06 16.64
N GLY A 60 -14.82 -8.78 16.31
CA GLY A 60 -15.00 -7.70 17.30
C GLY A 60 -16.24 -7.87 18.18
N LEU A 61 -17.28 -8.53 17.68
CA LEU A 61 -18.49 -8.83 18.47
C LEU A 61 -18.36 -10.07 19.35
N THR A 62 -17.52 -11.03 18.97
CA THR A 62 -17.47 -12.36 19.61
C THR A 62 -16.28 -12.55 20.54
N LEU A 63 -15.14 -11.94 20.23
CA LEU A 63 -13.91 -12.09 21.00
C LEU A 63 -13.67 -10.89 21.91
N PRO A 64 -13.03 -11.09 23.07
CA PRO A 64 -12.62 -9.97 23.92
C PRO A 64 -11.60 -9.08 23.19
N GLN A 65 -11.64 -7.77 23.45
CA GLN A 65 -10.83 -6.79 22.73
C GLN A 65 -9.31 -7.04 22.83
N ARG A 66 -8.81 -7.52 23.98
CA ARG A 66 -7.36 -7.71 24.20
C ARG A 66 -6.74 -8.80 23.32
N PRO A 67 -7.27 -10.04 23.25
CA PRO A 67 -6.79 -11.05 22.29
C PRO A 67 -6.81 -10.59 20.83
N ILE A 68 -7.88 -9.89 20.40
CA ILE A 68 -7.97 -9.34 19.04
C ILE A 68 -6.84 -8.32 18.81
N ALA A 69 -6.64 -7.41 19.76
CA ALA A 69 -5.60 -6.40 19.68
C ALA A 69 -4.19 -7.03 19.63
N PHE A 70 -3.93 -8.09 20.40
CA PHE A 70 -2.67 -8.84 20.31
C PHE A 70 -2.48 -9.50 18.94
N ALA A 71 -3.49 -10.20 18.45
CA ALA A 71 -3.42 -10.88 17.16
C ALA A 71 -3.19 -9.88 16.01
N ALA A 72 -3.94 -8.78 16.02
CA ALA A 72 -3.80 -7.72 15.03
C ALA A 72 -2.43 -7.02 15.14
N ALA A 73 -1.97 -6.69 16.35
CA ALA A 73 -0.63 -6.11 16.54
C ALA A 73 0.47 -7.01 15.99
N ILE A 74 0.41 -8.31 16.28
CA ILE A 74 1.37 -9.29 15.75
C ILE A 74 1.31 -9.33 14.22
N ALA A 75 0.11 -9.41 13.63
CA ALA A 75 -0.06 -9.43 12.18
C ALA A 75 0.56 -8.17 11.53
N PHE A 76 0.24 -6.98 12.02
CA PHE A 76 0.79 -5.72 11.52
C PHE A 76 2.31 -5.65 11.64
N LEU A 77 2.89 -6.09 12.77
CA LEU A 77 4.36 -6.10 12.94
C LEU A 77 5.05 -7.13 12.04
N LEU A 78 4.43 -8.29 11.83
CA LEU A 78 4.91 -9.28 10.87
C LEU A 78 4.88 -8.73 9.44
N PHE A 79 3.81 -8.04 9.04
CA PHE A 79 3.73 -7.39 7.74
C PHE A 79 4.75 -6.26 7.59
N ALA A 80 4.97 -5.46 8.62
CA ALA A 80 6.00 -4.44 8.61
C ALA A 80 7.39 -5.05 8.36
N ALA A 81 7.73 -6.11 9.08
CA ALA A 81 9.00 -6.81 8.95
C ALA A 81 9.15 -7.50 7.58
N TRP A 82 8.10 -8.17 7.11
CA TRP A 82 8.10 -8.87 5.82
C TRP A 82 8.19 -7.88 4.64
N THR A 83 7.37 -6.83 4.65
CA THR A 83 7.38 -5.78 3.61
C THR A 83 8.73 -5.07 3.58
N TRP A 84 9.33 -4.77 4.74
CA TRP A 84 10.66 -4.16 4.82
C TRP A 84 11.76 -5.07 4.27
N ARG A 85 11.66 -6.39 4.51
CA ARG A 85 12.60 -7.38 3.96
C ARG A 85 12.46 -7.50 2.45
N ASP A 86 11.24 -7.61 1.93
CA ASP A 86 10.97 -7.73 0.49
C ASP A 86 11.47 -6.52 -0.29
N SER A 87 11.32 -5.33 0.30
CA SER A 87 11.88 -4.06 -0.23
C SER A 87 13.39 -4.11 -0.51
N ARG A 88 14.14 -4.95 0.20
CA ARG A 88 15.60 -5.10 0.04
C ARG A 88 15.99 -6.25 -0.90
N ALA A 89 15.12 -7.23 -1.07
CA ALA A 89 15.38 -8.43 -1.88
C ALA A 89 15.09 -8.22 -3.37
N LYS A 90 14.19 -7.30 -3.72
CA LYS A 90 13.90 -6.97 -5.11
C LYS A 90 14.92 -5.98 -5.68
N ASP A 91 15.88 -6.50 -6.42
CA ASP A 91 16.61 -5.77 -7.49
C ASP A 91 16.60 -6.52 -8.83
N ASP A 92 15.97 -7.69 -8.93
CA ASP A 92 15.91 -8.45 -10.18
C ASP A 92 14.73 -9.44 -10.17
N ASP A 93 13.57 -9.01 -10.64
CA ASP A 93 12.62 -9.88 -11.37
C ASP A 93 11.38 -9.07 -11.77
N THR A 94 11.38 -8.59 -13.02
CA THR A 94 10.12 -8.23 -13.70
C THR A 94 9.56 -9.51 -14.32
N GLN A 95 8.82 -10.31 -13.55
CA GLN A 95 8.06 -11.42 -14.13
C GLN A 95 6.90 -10.85 -14.97
N GLU A 96 6.97 -11.07 -16.27
CA GLU A 96 5.86 -10.86 -17.19
C GLU A 96 4.71 -11.81 -16.84
N VAL A 97 3.71 -11.30 -16.11
CA VAL A 97 2.45 -12.02 -15.89
C VAL A 97 1.72 -12.12 -17.23
N ARG A 98 1.76 -13.32 -17.84
CA ARG A 98 1.05 -13.61 -19.09
C ARG A 98 -0.44 -13.75 -18.82
N VAL A 99 -1.16 -12.65 -18.99
CA VAL A 99 -2.62 -12.62 -18.97
C VAL A 99 -3.15 -13.22 -20.28
N ALA A 100 -3.78 -14.39 -20.21
CA ALA A 100 -4.52 -14.98 -21.33
C ALA A 100 -5.74 -14.12 -21.66
N GLU A 101 -5.98 -13.83 -22.95
CA GLU A 101 -7.06 -12.94 -23.41
C GLU A 101 -8.45 -13.56 -23.19
N PRO A 102 -9.20 -13.14 -22.17
CA PRO A 102 -10.52 -13.66 -21.91
C PRO A 102 -11.57 -12.79 -22.60
N ARG A 103 -12.57 -13.43 -23.22
CA ARG A 103 -13.71 -12.74 -23.86
C ARG A 103 -14.51 -11.84 -22.90
N PHE A 104 -14.33 -12.02 -21.58
CA PHE A 104 -14.93 -11.23 -20.51
C PHE A 104 -13.85 -10.60 -19.61
N ILE A 105 -13.30 -9.48 -20.05
CA ILE A 105 -12.23 -8.77 -19.33
C ILE A 105 -12.56 -8.46 -17.87
N VAL A 106 -13.75 -7.92 -17.58
CA VAL A 106 -14.12 -7.52 -16.20
C VAL A 106 -14.08 -8.72 -15.26
N PHE A 107 -14.56 -9.88 -15.70
CA PHE A 107 -14.47 -11.12 -14.92
C PHE A 107 -13.02 -11.55 -14.69
N ALA A 108 -12.15 -11.40 -15.68
CA ALA A 108 -10.75 -11.76 -15.50
C ALA A 108 -10.00 -10.82 -14.56
N VAL A 109 -10.28 -9.52 -14.64
CA VAL A 109 -9.75 -8.52 -13.69
C VAL A 109 -10.26 -8.84 -12.29
N VAL A 110 -11.57 -9.03 -12.12
CA VAL A 110 -12.17 -9.35 -10.82
C VAL A 110 -11.57 -10.62 -10.24
N SER A 111 -11.55 -11.72 -10.99
CA SER A 111 -11.05 -13.00 -10.49
C SER A 111 -9.56 -12.95 -10.14
N SER A 112 -8.73 -12.35 -11.01
CA SER A 112 -7.28 -12.28 -10.77
C SER A 112 -6.95 -11.37 -9.59
N PHE A 113 -7.67 -10.25 -9.47
CA PHE A 113 -7.48 -9.30 -8.39
C PHE A 113 -7.97 -9.87 -7.05
N VAL A 114 -9.15 -10.48 -7.01
CA VAL A 114 -9.63 -11.20 -5.82
C VAL A 114 -8.62 -12.26 -5.40
N LEU A 115 -8.08 -13.05 -6.34
CA LEU A 115 -7.11 -14.09 -6.01
C LEU A 115 -5.78 -13.53 -5.49
N ALA A 116 -5.36 -12.36 -6.00
CA ALA A 116 -4.16 -11.66 -5.54
C ALA A 116 -4.32 -11.06 -4.14
N GLU A 117 -5.50 -10.52 -3.83
CA GLU A 117 -5.80 -9.85 -2.55
C GLU A 117 -6.26 -10.81 -1.44
N LEU A 118 -6.70 -12.02 -1.79
CA LEU A 118 -7.17 -13.00 -0.81
C LEU A 118 -6.04 -13.45 0.10
N GLY A 119 -6.14 -13.07 1.38
CA GLY A 119 -5.16 -13.40 2.40
C GLY A 119 -3.94 -12.46 2.42
N ASP A 120 -3.98 -11.36 1.67
CA ASP A 120 -2.90 -10.39 1.65
C ASP A 120 -2.94 -9.42 2.86
N LYS A 121 -1.89 -8.61 3.01
CA LYS A 121 -1.69 -7.60 4.05
C LYS A 121 -2.85 -6.60 4.12
N THR A 122 -3.43 -6.22 2.98
CA THR A 122 -4.60 -5.32 2.88
C THR A 122 -5.83 -5.94 3.52
N MET A 123 -6.07 -7.24 3.28
CA MET A 123 -7.15 -8.02 3.90
C MET A 123 -6.99 -8.09 5.41
N LEU A 124 -5.81 -8.48 5.91
CA LEU A 124 -5.57 -8.57 7.36
C LEU A 124 -5.64 -7.19 8.05
N ALA A 125 -5.15 -6.13 7.41
CA ALA A 125 -5.30 -4.77 7.93
C ALA A 125 -6.78 -4.35 8.02
N THR A 126 -7.57 -4.70 7.00
CA THR A 126 -9.00 -4.40 6.95
C THR A 126 -9.78 -5.18 8.02
N VAL A 127 -9.46 -6.46 8.24
CA VAL A 127 -10.05 -7.30 9.31
C VAL A 127 -9.79 -6.67 10.68
N ALA A 128 -8.53 -6.31 10.95
CA ALA A 128 -8.15 -5.70 12.22
C ALA A 128 -8.85 -4.34 12.43
N LEU A 129 -8.85 -3.46 11.42
CA LEU A 129 -9.54 -2.18 11.49
C LEU A 129 -11.05 -2.36 11.75
N ALA A 130 -11.71 -3.30 11.07
CA ALA A 130 -13.15 -3.55 11.23
C ALA A 130 -13.53 -4.16 12.59
N SER A 131 -12.57 -4.76 13.31
CA SER A 131 -12.80 -5.31 14.65
C SER A 131 -12.85 -4.25 15.76
N ASP A 132 -12.20 -3.10 15.56
CA ASP A 132 -12.08 -2.03 16.57
C ASP A 132 -12.74 -0.71 16.12
N HIS A 133 -13.02 -0.57 14.81
CA HIS A 133 -13.63 0.61 14.23
C HIS A 133 -15.01 0.30 13.63
N ASN A 134 -15.75 1.35 13.28
CA ASN A 134 -17.03 1.21 12.61
C ASN A 134 -16.89 0.49 11.25
N TRP A 135 -17.46 -0.71 11.14
CA TRP A 135 -17.36 -1.60 9.98
C TRP A 135 -17.71 -0.93 8.65
N ALA A 136 -18.79 -0.14 8.59
CA ALA A 136 -19.23 0.52 7.35
C ALA A 136 -18.24 1.60 6.89
N GLY A 137 -17.69 2.37 7.84
CA GLY A 137 -16.61 3.31 7.56
C GLY A 137 -15.38 2.60 7.01
N VAL A 138 -14.96 1.49 7.64
CA VAL A 138 -13.81 0.70 7.19
C VAL A 138 -14.02 0.18 5.77
N TRP A 139 -15.19 -0.37 5.46
CA TRP A 139 -15.51 -0.94 4.15
C TRP A 139 -15.45 0.10 3.02
N ILE A 140 -16.08 1.26 3.23
CA ILE A 140 -16.10 2.35 2.26
C ILE A 140 -14.68 2.89 2.06
N GLY A 141 -13.98 3.18 3.16
CA GLY A 141 -12.64 3.72 3.11
C GLY A 141 -11.64 2.78 2.44
N ALA A 142 -11.67 1.48 2.77
CA ALA A 142 -10.80 0.47 2.17
C ALA A 142 -11.03 0.36 0.66
N THR A 143 -12.30 0.26 0.23
CA THR A 143 -12.66 0.17 -1.19
C THR A 143 -12.20 1.42 -1.97
N ILE A 144 -12.44 2.62 -1.43
CA ILE A 144 -11.99 3.87 -2.06
C ILE A 144 -10.46 3.95 -2.09
N GLY A 145 -9.80 3.57 -0.99
CA GLY A 145 -8.34 3.56 -0.88
C GLY A 145 -7.69 2.68 -1.94
N MET A 146 -8.20 1.47 -2.14
CA MET A 146 -7.71 0.54 -3.15
C MET A 146 -7.93 1.06 -4.57
N VAL A 147 -9.16 1.46 -4.91
CA VAL A 147 -9.46 2.04 -6.24
C VAL A 147 -8.62 3.28 -6.52
N ALA A 148 -8.37 4.12 -5.51
CA ALA A 148 -7.50 5.29 -5.65
C ALA A 148 -6.04 4.90 -5.88
N ALA A 149 -5.51 3.90 -5.18
CA ALA A 149 -4.14 3.43 -5.35
C ALA A 149 -3.92 2.84 -6.75
N ASP A 150 -4.84 1.97 -7.21
CA ASP A 150 -4.83 1.42 -8.56
C ASP A 150 -5.05 2.48 -9.64
N GLY A 151 -5.90 3.47 -9.39
CA GLY A 151 -6.07 4.62 -10.29
C GLY A 151 -4.77 5.41 -10.47
N VAL A 152 -4.04 5.66 -9.37
CA VAL A 152 -2.72 6.27 -9.40
C VAL A 152 -1.71 5.38 -10.13
N ALA A 153 -1.78 4.07 -9.94
CA ALA A 153 -0.94 3.10 -10.63
C ALA A 153 -1.11 3.16 -12.15
N ILE A 154 -2.36 3.14 -12.61
CA ILE A 154 -2.70 3.16 -14.03
C ILE A 154 -2.27 4.50 -14.64
N ALA A 155 -2.55 5.61 -13.96
CA ALA A 155 -2.13 6.93 -14.40
C ALA A 155 -0.59 7.03 -14.50
N ALA A 156 0.13 6.56 -13.48
CA ALA A 156 1.59 6.51 -13.49
C ALA A 156 2.12 5.57 -14.59
N GLY A 157 1.53 4.40 -14.76
CA GLY A 157 1.89 3.46 -15.83
C GLY A 157 1.70 4.03 -17.23
N ALA A 158 0.60 4.77 -17.45
CA ALA A 158 0.29 5.41 -18.71
C ALA A 158 1.17 6.63 -19.01
N LEU A 159 1.48 7.47 -18.00
CA LEU A 159 2.28 8.68 -18.20
C LEU A 159 3.78 8.40 -18.26
N LEU A 160 4.26 7.43 -17.49
CA LEU A 160 5.63 7.54 -17.01
C LEU A 160 6.64 6.74 -17.84
N HIS A 161 6.35 5.54 -18.36
CA HIS A 161 7.41 4.62 -18.87
C HIS A 161 8.62 4.45 -17.92
N ARG A 162 8.55 5.00 -16.70
CA ARG A 162 9.59 5.17 -15.71
C ARG A 162 9.06 4.47 -14.47
N ARG A 163 9.90 3.58 -13.94
CA ARG A 163 9.56 2.72 -12.82
C ARG A 163 9.38 3.59 -11.58
N LEU A 164 8.18 3.61 -10.98
CA LEU A 164 8.04 4.11 -9.61
C LEU A 164 9.04 3.33 -8.74
N PRO A 165 9.83 4.00 -7.88
CA PRO A 165 10.82 3.31 -7.06
C PRO A 165 10.09 2.39 -6.07
N GLU A 166 9.91 1.13 -6.45
CA GLU A 166 9.19 0.10 -5.70
C GLU A 166 9.68 0.01 -4.24
N ARG A 167 10.98 0.20 -4.06
CA ARG A 167 11.68 0.29 -2.77
C ARG A 167 11.15 1.40 -1.85
N PHE A 168 10.75 2.55 -2.40
CA PHE A 168 10.21 3.66 -1.61
C PHE A 168 8.79 3.37 -1.16
N LEU A 169 7.94 2.83 -2.05
CA LEU A 169 6.56 2.50 -1.75
C LEU A 169 6.45 1.41 -0.68
N HIS A 170 7.19 0.31 -0.84
CA HIS A 170 7.24 -0.76 0.16
C HIS A 170 7.81 -0.27 1.50
N GLY A 171 8.82 0.62 1.47
CA GLY A 171 9.35 1.24 2.68
C GLY A 171 8.29 2.06 3.44
N MET A 172 7.46 2.81 2.72
CA MET A 172 6.36 3.58 3.31
C MET A 172 5.27 2.67 3.90
N ALA A 173 4.87 1.62 3.18
CA ALA A 173 3.94 0.62 3.67
C ALA A 173 4.45 -0.08 4.94
N ALA A 174 5.73 -0.47 4.98
CA ALA A 174 6.35 -1.06 6.17
C ALA A 174 6.31 -0.14 7.39
N VAL A 175 6.58 1.17 7.20
CA VAL A 175 6.49 2.16 8.28
C VAL A 175 5.05 2.28 8.80
N ILE A 176 4.06 2.36 7.92
CA ILE A 176 2.65 2.44 8.33
C ILE A 176 2.24 1.18 9.10
N PHE A 177 2.59 0.00 8.60
CA PHE A 177 2.30 -1.24 9.31
C PHE A 177 2.97 -1.28 10.69
N ALA A 178 4.20 -0.78 10.82
CA ALA A 178 4.88 -0.68 12.12
C ALA A 178 4.14 0.28 13.06
N LEU A 179 3.70 1.45 12.57
CA LEU A 179 2.94 2.43 13.37
C LEU A 179 1.64 1.83 13.91
N PHE A 180 0.85 1.18 13.05
CA PHE A 180 -0.38 0.50 13.49
C PHE A 180 -0.09 -0.68 14.43
N GLY A 181 0.91 -1.50 14.12
CA GLY A 181 1.29 -2.64 14.94
C GLY A 181 1.70 -2.24 16.37
N PHE A 182 2.55 -1.22 16.50
CA PHE A 182 2.93 -0.69 17.81
C PHE A 182 1.78 0.02 18.53
N TRP A 183 0.93 0.75 17.80
CA TRP A 183 -0.25 1.36 18.41
C TRP A 183 -1.19 0.30 19.00
N LEU A 184 -1.57 -0.71 18.21
CA LEU A 184 -2.44 -1.79 18.66
C LEU A 184 -1.81 -2.58 19.81
N LEU A 185 -0.49 -2.78 19.80
CA LEU A 185 0.21 -3.49 20.89
C LEU A 185 0.16 -2.70 22.20
N PHE A 186 0.59 -1.44 22.18
CA PHE A 186 0.78 -0.69 23.41
C PHE A 186 -0.50 -0.05 23.93
N ASP A 187 -1.36 0.51 23.05
CA ASP A 187 -2.61 1.14 23.46
C ASP A 187 -3.69 0.08 23.71
N ASN A 188 -4.04 -0.69 22.68
CA ASN A 188 -5.20 -1.59 22.73
C ASN A 188 -4.93 -2.92 23.48
N ALA A 189 -3.74 -3.53 23.28
CA ALA A 189 -3.45 -4.83 23.89
C ALA A 189 -2.91 -4.69 25.33
N LEU A 190 -1.99 -3.75 25.57
CA LEU A 190 -1.32 -3.56 26.86
C LEU A 190 -1.92 -2.44 27.73
N GLY A 191 -2.71 -1.51 27.19
CA GLY A 191 -3.28 -0.38 27.94
C GLY A 191 -2.27 0.73 28.31
N LEU A 192 -1.07 0.71 27.73
CA LEU A 192 0.05 1.62 27.97
C LEU A 192 0.05 2.75 26.91
N ARG A 193 -0.98 3.59 26.91
CA ARG A 193 -1.17 4.63 25.90
C ARG A 193 0.01 5.61 25.76
N TRP A 194 0.66 5.97 26.86
CA TRP A 194 1.84 6.85 26.82
C TRP A 194 3.01 6.19 26.06
N LEU A 195 3.18 4.88 26.22
CA LEU A 195 4.21 4.11 25.53
C LEU A 195 3.85 3.95 24.05
N ALA A 196 2.56 3.78 23.73
CA ALA A 196 2.07 3.77 22.35
C ALA A 196 2.45 5.07 21.62
N VAL A 197 2.17 6.22 22.22
CA VAL A 197 2.51 7.55 21.66
C VAL A 197 4.02 7.72 21.53
N ALA A 198 4.80 7.33 22.55
CA ALA A 198 6.26 7.43 22.52
C ALA A 198 6.89 6.57 21.41
N VAL A 199 6.48 5.31 21.29
CA VAL A 199 7.02 4.37 20.30
C VAL A 199 6.63 4.77 18.88
N THR A 200 5.34 5.03 18.64
CA THR A 200 4.86 5.45 17.31
C THR A 200 5.43 6.81 16.90
N GLY A 201 5.56 7.75 17.83
CA GLY A 201 6.23 9.02 17.59
C GLY A 201 7.70 8.84 17.19
N THR A 202 8.43 7.95 17.87
CA THR A 202 9.82 7.65 17.54
C THR A 202 9.97 7.01 16.16
N VAL A 203 9.10 6.06 15.81
CA VAL A 203 9.08 5.43 14.48
C VAL A 203 8.77 6.46 13.38
N ALA A 204 7.79 7.35 13.60
CA ALA A 204 7.46 8.40 12.65
C ALA A 204 8.62 9.38 12.44
N VAL A 205 9.25 9.85 13.52
CA VAL A 205 10.38 10.80 13.46
C VAL A 205 11.58 10.19 12.75
N THR A 206 11.92 8.93 13.06
CA THR A 206 13.05 8.24 12.40
C THR A 206 12.76 7.99 10.91
N ALA A 207 11.54 7.59 10.55
CA ALA A 207 11.13 7.43 9.15
C ALA A 207 11.22 8.76 8.37
N ILE A 208 10.71 9.86 8.94
CA ILE A 208 10.77 11.19 8.32
C ILE A 208 12.22 11.67 8.21
N GLY A 209 13.03 11.49 9.26
CA GLY A 209 14.43 11.88 9.27
C GLY A 209 15.26 11.15 8.21
N THR A 210 15.08 9.83 8.10
CA THR A 210 15.76 9.04 7.06
C THR A 210 15.31 9.41 5.64
N ALA A 211 14.01 9.64 5.43
CA ALA A 211 13.48 10.12 4.16
C ALA A 211 14.04 11.50 3.77
N ALA A 212 14.08 12.44 4.72
CA ALA A 212 14.63 13.79 4.51
C ALA A 212 16.14 13.76 4.18
N VAL A 213 16.93 12.94 4.89
CA VAL A 213 18.37 12.76 4.59
C VAL A 213 18.56 12.16 3.20
N ARG A 214 17.76 11.15 2.82
CA ARG A 214 17.84 10.52 1.51
C ARG A 214 17.47 11.50 0.39
N TYR A 215 16.42 12.30 0.57
CA TYR A 215 16.01 13.35 -0.36
C TYR A 215 17.08 14.44 -0.53
N ARG A 216 17.73 14.86 0.57
CA ARG A 216 18.83 15.82 0.51
C ARG A 216 20.04 15.26 -0.25
N ARG A 217 20.41 14.00 0.01
CA ARG A 217 21.54 13.36 -0.68
C ARG A 217 21.31 13.25 -2.19
N THR A 218 20.12 12.85 -2.65
CA THR A 218 19.84 12.76 -4.08
C THR A 218 19.84 14.12 -4.77
N ARG A 219 19.28 15.16 -4.13
CA ARG A 219 19.35 16.55 -4.61
C ARG A 219 20.78 17.07 -4.75
N VAL A 220 21.65 16.80 -3.78
CA VAL A 220 23.05 17.27 -3.80
C VAL A 220 23.84 16.58 -4.92
N VAL A 221 23.64 15.27 -5.13
CA VAL A 221 24.29 14.53 -6.22
C VAL A 221 23.86 15.05 -7.60
N SER A 222 22.55 15.23 -7.84
CA SER A 222 22.07 15.76 -9.12
C SER A 222 22.50 17.21 -9.38
N ALA A 223 22.69 18.02 -8.34
CA ALA A 223 23.21 19.38 -8.48
C ALA A 223 24.72 19.41 -8.78
N ALA A 224 25.49 18.42 -8.31
CA ALA A 224 26.91 18.28 -8.63
C ALA A 224 27.11 17.82 -10.10
N GLU A 225 26.27 16.92 -10.60
CA GLU A 225 26.33 16.42 -11.98
C GLU A 225 25.95 17.48 -13.03
N SER A 226 24.97 18.34 -12.74
CA SER A 226 24.57 19.43 -13.65
C SER A 226 25.56 20.59 -13.70
N GLY A 227 26.38 20.77 -12.65
CA GLY A 227 27.46 21.76 -12.60
C GLY A 227 28.73 21.37 -13.37
N SER A 228 28.86 20.10 -13.77
CA SER A 228 30.01 19.56 -14.50
C SER A 228 29.80 19.40 -16.02
N ALA A 229 28.66 19.84 -16.56
CA ALA A 229 28.44 19.82 -18.01
C ALA A 229 29.49 20.70 -18.71
N PRO A 230 30.35 20.16 -19.59
CA PRO A 230 31.32 20.98 -20.32
C PRO A 230 30.56 21.96 -21.20
N LEU A 231 30.90 23.25 -21.10
CA LEU A 231 30.53 24.24 -22.10
C LEU A 231 31.22 23.85 -23.41
N ASP A 232 30.56 23.03 -24.23
CA ASP A 232 30.97 22.84 -25.62
C ASP A 232 30.57 24.10 -26.41
N SER A 233 31.39 25.13 -26.23
CA SER A 233 31.45 26.27 -27.12
C SER A 233 32.24 25.86 -28.36
N SER A 234 31.58 25.24 -29.33
CA SER A 234 32.13 25.10 -30.68
C SER A 234 31.46 26.15 -31.56
N PRO A 235 32.16 27.25 -31.92
CA PRO A 235 31.61 28.27 -32.80
C PRO A 235 31.55 27.76 -34.24
N GLU A 236 30.50 28.20 -34.93
CA GLU A 236 30.24 28.02 -36.35
C GLU A 236 31.51 28.07 -37.22
N ARG A 237 31.64 27.11 -38.15
CA ARG A 237 32.42 27.32 -39.36
C ARG A 237 31.59 26.93 -40.58
N HIS A 238 31.47 27.94 -41.45
CA HIS A 238 30.94 27.97 -42.80
C HIS A 238 31.39 26.83 -43.69
#